data_AF-A0A395HUY3-F1
#
_entry.id   AF-A0A395HUY3-F1
#
_cell.length_a   1.000
_cell.length_b   1.000
_cell.length_c   1.000
_cell.angle_alpha   90.00
_cell.angle_beta   90.00
_cell.angle_gamma   90.00
#
_symmetry.space_group_name_H-M   'P 1'
#
loop_
_entity.id
_entity.type
_entity.pdbx_description
1 polymer ?
#
loop_
_entity_poly.entity_id
_entity_poly.type
_entity_poly.pdbx_seq_one_letter_code
_entity_poly.pdbx_strand_id
1 'polypeptide(L)'
;MAPKLPAEPASAEEIRQYLERILVEKYQTSPALAEKTASRWQVGRGTELRQFSLGTFRAHFGEDIGLCLYKGVCEDKYDDWCPTTTSKITRGLLATSIAIVATLIILYVFPGLLNPPAKPYGRPAFIDSPAVSPIPWAFYGMAQLNYFYQHPKNDTNDLSLLVGGMLGIMALCLVPGLCLL
;
A
#
# COMPACT_ATOMS: atom_id res chain seq x y z
N MET A 1 -9.29 20.48 -0.70
CA MET A 1 -10.05 19.64 -1.65
C MET A 1 -11.05 18.85 -0.82
N ALA A 2 -12.32 18.83 -1.21
CA ALA A 2 -13.33 18.08 -0.47
C ALA A 2 -13.14 16.56 -0.69
N PRO A 3 -13.40 15.72 0.32
CA PRO A 3 -13.31 14.27 0.16
C PRO A 3 -14.32 13.77 -0.88
N LYS A 4 -13.88 12.86 -1.75
CA LYS A 4 -14.73 12.24 -2.79
C LYS A 4 -15.67 11.21 -2.17
N LEU A 5 -15.21 10.47 -1.17
CA LEU A 5 -16.01 9.49 -0.46
C LEU A 5 -17.04 10.15 0.46
N PRO A 6 -18.24 9.56 0.59
CA PRO A 6 -19.18 9.94 1.62
C PRO A 6 -18.54 9.92 3.01
N ALA A 7 -18.91 10.87 3.86
CA ALA A 7 -18.47 10.91 5.24
C ALA A 7 -18.91 9.63 5.98
N GLU A 8 -18.21 9.27 7.05
CA GLU A 8 -18.57 8.11 7.88
C GLU A 8 -20.03 8.09 8.37
N PRO A 9 -20.60 9.21 8.87
CA PRO A 9 -22.00 9.25 9.28
C PRO A 9 -22.98 9.47 8.12
N ALA A 10 -22.54 9.40 6.86
CA ALA A 10 -23.41 9.60 5.70
C ALA A 10 -24.61 8.64 5.74
N SER A 11 -25.77 9.18 5.37
CA SER A 11 -27.03 8.47 5.25
C SER A 11 -27.01 7.50 4.06
N ALA A 12 -27.93 6.53 4.08
CA ALA A 12 -28.09 5.61 2.96
C ALA A 12 -28.39 6.34 1.64
N GLU A 13 -29.10 7.47 1.69
CA GLU A 13 -29.42 8.27 0.50
C GLU A 13 -28.17 8.91 -0.11
N GLU A 14 -27.31 9.52 0.71
CA GLU A 14 -26.03 10.08 0.25
C GLU A 14 -25.12 9.00 -0.36
N ILE A 15 -25.17 7.78 0.16
CA ILE A 15 -24.42 6.64 -0.37
C ILE A 15 -24.97 6.21 -1.73
N ARG A 16 -26.29 6.17 -1.90
CA ARG A 16 -26.89 5.82 -3.20
C ARG A 16 -26.47 6.81 -4.27
N GLN A 17 -26.59 8.11 -3.99
CA GLN A 17 -26.16 9.17 -4.90
C GLN A 17 -24.67 9.02 -5.26
N TYR A 18 -23.84 8.65 -4.28
CA TYR A 18 -22.43 8.36 -4.53
C TYR A 18 -22.20 7.13 -5.43
N LEU A 19 -22.90 6.03 -5.19
CA LEU A 19 -22.80 4.81 -6.01
C LEU A 19 -23.29 5.05 -7.44
N GLU A 20 -24.37 5.80 -7.60
CA GLU A 20 -24.88 6.24 -8.91
C GLU A 20 -23.83 7.06 -9.65
N ARG A 21 -23.24 8.03 -8.95
CA ARG A 21 -22.17 8.87 -9.49
C ARG A 21 -20.98 8.03 -9.96
N ILE A 22 -20.53 7.04 -9.18
CA ILE A 22 -19.47 6.12 -9.64
C ILE A 22 -19.86 5.42 -10.94
N LEU A 23 -21.06 4.84 -11.00
CA LEU A 23 -21.50 4.05 -12.15
C LEU A 23 -21.66 4.90 -13.42
N VAL A 24 -22.16 6.12 -13.28
CA VAL A 24 -22.37 7.06 -14.40
C VAL A 24 -21.05 7.71 -14.81
N GLU A 25 -20.31 8.30 -13.89
CA GLU A 25 -19.12 9.11 -14.21
C GLU A 25 -17.90 8.24 -14.56
N LYS A 26 -17.63 7.17 -13.79
CA LYS A 26 -16.44 6.33 -14.00
C LYS A 26 -16.68 5.22 -15.01
N TYR A 27 -17.85 4.60 -14.97
CA TYR A 27 -18.17 3.42 -15.79
C TYR A 27 -19.15 3.70 -16.93
N GLN A 28 -19.58 4.95 -17.13
CA GLN A 28 -20.43 5.39 -18.24
C GLN A 28 -21.72 4.56 -18.38
N THR A 29 -22.26 4.12 -17.25
CA THR A 29 -23.47 3.30 -17.20
C THR A 29 -24.71 4.19 -17.41
N SER A 30 -25.82 3.61 -17.88
CA SER A 30 -27.07 4.36 -17.98
C SER A 30 -27.57 4.82 -16.60
N PRO A 31 -28.09 6.06 -16.46
CA PRO A 31 -28.59 6.56 -15.18
C PRO A 31 -29.67 5.66 -14.55
N ALA A 32 -30.56 5.10 -15.39
CA ALA A 32 -31.60 4.19 -14.91
C ALA A 32 -31.03 2.87 -14.32
N LEU A 33 -29.95 2.35 -14.89
CA LEU A 33 -29.28 1.16 -14.33
C LEU A 33 -28.49 1.53 -13.07
N ALA A 34 -27.88 2.72 -13.03
CA ALA A 34 -27.18 3.22 -11.86
C ALA A 34 -28.12 3.37 -10.67
N GLU A 35 -29.26 4.04 -10.83
CA GLU A 35 -30.30 4.22 -9.81
C GLU A 35 -30.86 2.88 -9.32
N LYS A 36 -31.20 1.98 -10.25
CA LYS A 36 -31.65 0.62 -9.92
C LYS A 36 -30.60 -0.18 -9.15
N THR A 37 -29.32 0.03 -9.44
CA THR A 37 -28.23 -0.66 -8.73
C THR A 37 -28.04 -0.06 -7.35
N ALA A 38 -27.96 1.27 -7.25
CA ALA A 38 -27.72 1.98 -5.99
C ALA A 38 -28.87 1.79 -4.99
N SER A 39 -30.13 1.74 -5.46
CA SER A 39 -31.30 1.45 -4.61
C SER A 39 -31.23 0.10 -3.87
N ARG A 40 -30.36 -0.83 -4.28
CA ARG A 40 -30.06 -2.04 -3.49
C ARG A 40 -29.41 -1.72 -2.15
N TRP A 41 -28.74 -0.59 -2.01
CA TRP A 41 -28.22 -0.10 -0.73
C TRP A 41 -29.36 0.50 0.11
N GLN A 42 -30.10 -0.36 0.79
CA GLN A 42 -31.27 0.03 1.57
C GLN A 42 -30.89 0.61 2.94
N VAL A 43 -29.93 -0.03 3.62
CA VAL A 43 -29.51 0.29 4.99
C VAL A 43 -27.98 0.24 5.06
N GLY A 44 -27.38 1.20 5.74
CA GLY A 44 -25.94 1.30 5.96
C GLY A 44 -25.49 2.75 5.99
N ARG A 45 -24.37 3.02 6.67
CA ARG A 45 -23.73 4.33 6.69
C ARG A 45 -22.43 4.31 5.88
N GLY A 46 -21.80 5.47 5.76
CA GLY A 46 -20.53 5.60 5.04
C GLY A 46 -19.42 4.74 5.67
N THR A 47 -19.50 4.45 6.97
CA THR A 47 -18.61 3.50 7.66
C THR A 47 -18.63 2.11 7.04
N GLU A 48 -19.81 1.55 6.79
CA GLU A 48 -20.00 0.21 6.24
C GLU A 48 -19.49 0.16 4.80
N LEU A 49 -19.81 1.19 4.00
CA LEU A 49 -19.31 1.32 2.64
C LEU A 49 -17.77 1.27 2.58
N ARG A 50 -17.08 1.94 3.52
CA ARG A 50 -15.61 2.00 3.60
C ARG A 50 -14.95 0.70 4.09
N GLN A 51 -15.73 -0.17 4.73
CA GLN A 51 -15.28 -1.44 5.32
C GLN A 51 -15.67 -2.67 4.49
N PHE A 52 -16.61 -2.52 3.55
CA PHE A 52 -17.06 -3.63 2.71
C PHE A 52 -15.92 -4.22 1.89
N SER A 53 -15.83 -5.55 1.91
CA SER A 53 -14.90 -6.30 1.07
C SER A 53 -15.43 -6.45 -0.36
N LEU A 54 -14.54 -6.80 -1.29
CA LEU A 54 -14.95 -7.14 -2.66
C LEU A 54 -16.03 -8.23 -2.69
N GLY A 55 -15.91 -9.25 -1.82
CA GLY A 55 -16.90 -10.31 -1.70
C GLY A 55 -18.28 -9.80 -1.31
N THR A 56 -18.33 -8.84 -0.39
CA THR A 56 -19.60 -8.20 0.03
C THR A 56 -20.20 -7.37 -1.11
N PHE A 57 -19.37 -6.61 -1.84
CA PHE A 57 -19.84 -5.86 -3.01
C PHE A 57 -20.40 -6.77 -4.10
N ARG A 58 -19.72 -7.88 -4.41
CA ARG A 58 -20.19 -8.87 -5.39
C ARG A 58 -21.49 -9.55 -4.95
N ALA A 59 -21.59 -9.93 -3.68
CA ALA A 59 -22.80 -10.53 -3.13
C ALA A 59 -24.01 -9.57 -3.20
N HIS A 60 -23.80 -8.27 -2.97
CA HIS A 60 -24.89 -7.29 -2.89
C HIS A 60 -25.31 -6.74 -4.26
N PHE A 61 -24.34 -6.46 -5.14
CA PHE A 61 -24.57 -5.79 -6.42
C PHE A 61 -24.46 -6.74 -7.63
N GLY A 62 -23.97 -7.96 -7.44
CA GLY A 62 -23.65 -8.91 -8.50
C GLY A 62 -22.15 -8.90 -8.86
N GLU A 63 -21.70 -9.94 -9.55
CA GLU A 63 -20.26 -10.18 -9.79
C GLU A 63 -19.59 -9.00 -10.52
N ASP A 64 -20.14 -8.60 -11.67
CA ASP A 64 -19.53 -7.59 -12.53
C ASP A 64 -19.68 -6.18 -11.94
N ILE A 65 -20.89 -5.79 -11.57
CA ILE A 65 -21.18 -4.45 -11.05
C ILE A 65 -20.54 -4.26 -9.68
N GLY A 66 -20.56 -5.28 -8.83
CA GLY A 66 -19.91 -5.26 -7.52
C GLY A 66 -18.39 -5.08 -7.64
N LEU A 67 -17.74 -5.73 -8.61
CA LEU A 67 -16.32 -5.52 -8.87
C LEU A 67 -16.01 -4.07 -9.31
N CYS A 68 -16.82 -3.50 -10.21
CA CYS A 68 -16.66 -2.12 -10.66
C CYS A 68 -16.87 -1.12 -9.51
N LEU A 69 -17.94 -1.27 -8.75
CA LEU A 69 -18.21 -0.41 -7.59
C LEU A 69 -17.08 -0.49 -6.56
N TYR A 70 -16.62 -1.69 -6.20
CA TYR A 70 -15.51 -1.87 -5.27
C TYR A 70 -14.25 -1.15 -5.75
N LYS A 71 -13.88 -1.32 -7.04
CA LYS A 71 -12.74 -0.61 -7.63
C LYS A 71 -12.91 0.90 -7.56
N GLY A 72 -14.08 1.42 -7.96
CA GLY A 72 -14.38 2.86 -7.91
C GLY A 72 -14.29 3.45 -6.50
N VAL A 73 -14.75 2.71 -5.48
CA VAL A 73 -14.65 3.07 -4.06
C VAL A 73 -13.19 3.06 -3.59
N CYS A 74 -12.42 2.03 -3.93
CA CYS A 74 -10.99 1.94 -3.58
C CYS A 74 -10.18 3.06 -4.22
N GLU A 75 -10.46 3.41 -5.47
CA GLU A 75 -9.84 4.55 -6.16
C GLU A 75 -10.15 5.87 -5.43
N ASP A 76 -11.41 6.13 -5.07
CA ASP A 76 -11.76 7.36 -4.34
C ASP A 76 -11.13 7.39 -2.94
N LYS A 77 -11.04 6.24 -2.28
CA LYS A 77 -10.34 6.09 -1.00
C LYS A 77 -8.86 6.41 -1.12
N TYR A 78 -8.24 5.96 -2.19
CA TYR A 78 -6.84 6.26 -2.48
C TYR A 78 -6.66 7.75 -2.81
N ASP A 79 -7.53 8.33 -3.63
CA ASP A 79 -7.50 9.74 -3.99
C ASP A 79 -7.70 10.67 -2.78
N ASP A 80 -8.54 10.28 -1.83
CA ASP A 80 -8.73 11.02 -0.58
C ASP A 80 -7.52 10.88 0.36
N TRP A 81 -6.83 9.73 0.34
CA TRP A 81 -5.66 9.46 1.19
C TRP A 81 -4.36 10.08 0.64
N CYS A 82 -4.15 10.02 -0.68
CA CYS A 82 -2.93 10.47 -1.37
C CYS A 82 -2.50 11.93 -1.10
N PRO A 83 -3.41 12.92 -0.92
CA PRO A 83 -3.01 14.29 -0.61
C PRO A 83 -2.67 14.51 0.87
N THR A 84 -3.01 13.58 1.77
CA THR A 84 -2.79 13.71 3.22
C THR A 84 -1.30 13.84 3.57
N THR A 85 -0.98 14.54 4.66
CA THR A 85 0.40 14.64 5.15
C THR A 85 0.96 13.26 5.49
N THR A 86 0.13 12.40 6.08
CA THR A 86 0.45 11.02 6.45
C THR A 86 0.89 10.20 5.24
N SER A 87 0.16 10.26 4.13
CA SER A 87 0.53 9.51 2.91
C SER A 87 1.81 10.02 2.28
N LYS A 88 2.05 11.34 2.27
CA LYS A 88 3.31 11.93 1.77
C LYS A 88 4.52 11.43 2.57
N ILE A 89 4.42 11.47 3.90
CA ILE A 89 5.46 10.97 4.80
C ILE A 89 5.70 9.48 4.52
N THR A 90 4.66 8.67 4.57
CA THR A 90 4.77 7.21 4.43
C THR A 90 5.27 6.78 3.05
N ARG A 91 4.84 7.43 1.96
CA ARG A 91 5.40 7.24 0.62
C ARG A 91 6.86 7.67 0.54
N GLY A 92 7.22 8.78 1.18
CA GLY A 92 8.59 9.28 1.25
C GLY A 92 9.51 8.28 1.95
N LEU A 93 9.13 7.78 3.13
CA LEU A 93 9.89 6.77 3.86
C LEU A 93 10.05 5.47 3.06
N LEU A 94 8.99 5.02 2.38
CA LEU A 94 9.09 3.83 1.53
C LEU A 94 10.10 4.05 0.40
N ALA A 95 9.99 5.16 -0.33
CA ALA A 95 10.89 5.47 -1.44
C ALA A 95 12.36 5.61 -1.00
N THR A 96 12.62 6.29 0.12
CA THR A 96 13.99 6.43 0.64
C THR A 96 14.56 5.07 1.09
N SER A 97 13.74 4.23 1.73
CA SER A 97 14.18 2.90 2.15
C SER A 97 14.53 1.99 0.95
N ILE A 98 13.73 2.02 -0.12
CA ILE A 98 14.01 1.30 -1.36
C ILE A 98 15.33 1.78 -1.97
N ALA A 99 15.53 3.10 -2.05
CA ALA A 99 16.75 3.68 -2.60
C ALA A 99 18.01 3.28 -1.81
N ILE A 100 17.93 3.26 -0.48
CA ILE A 100 19.03 2.83 0.39
C ILE A 100 19.37 1.36 0.11
N VAL A 101 18.38 0.46 0.14
CA VAL A 101 18.61 -0.98 -0.08
C VAL A 101 19.13 -1.25 -1.50
N ALA A 102 18.55 -0.60 -2.52
CA ALA A 102 19.03 -0.72 -3.90
C ALA A 102 20.49 -0.26 -4.03
N THR A 103 20.86 0.86 -3.38
CA THR A 103 22.24 1.34 -3.35
C THR A 103 23.18 0.32 -2.71
N LEU A 104 22.80 -0.25 -1.56
CA LEU A 104 23.61 -1.26 -0.88
C LEU A 104 23.78 -2.54 -1.72
N ILE A 105 22.72 -2.98 -2.41
CA ILE A 105 22.79 -4.13 -3.33
C ILE A 105 23.75 -3.82 -4.48
N ILE A 106 23.66 -2.64 -5.09
CA ILE A 106 24.56 -2.23 -6.18
C ILE A 106 26.02 -2.22 -5.70
N LEU A 107 26.29 -1.65 -4.54
CA LEU A 107 27.63 -1.61 -3.96
C LEU A 107 28.16 -3.01 -3.59
N TYR A 108 27.27 -3.92 -3.19
CA TYR A 108 27.62 -5.30 -2.91
C TYR A 108 27.99 -6.07 -4.18
N VAL A 109 27.20 -5.93 -5.25
CA VAL A 109 27.43 -6.62 -6.53
C VAL A 109 28.60 -6.00 -7.30
N PHE A 110 28.78 -4.68 -7.22
CA PHE A 110 29.79 -3.92 -7.95
C PHE A 110 30.70 -3.12 -7.00
N PRO A 111 31.57 -3.78 -6.22
CA PRO A 111 32.42 -3.10 -5.24
C PRO A 111 33.43 -2.10 -5.86
N GLY A 112 33.70 -2.21 -7.16
CA GLY A 112 34.57 -1.29 -7.91
C GLY A 112 33.97 0.10 -8.21
N LEU A 113 32.66 0.31 -7.97
CA LEU A 113 31.99 1.58 -8.27
C LEU A 113 32.44 2.74 -7.37
N LEU A 114 32.92 2.44 -6.17
CA LEU A 114 33.36 3.44 -5.19
C LEU A 114 34.89 3.61 -5.12
N ASN A 115 35.68 2.93 -5.97
CA ASN A 115 37.15 2.93 -5.90
C ASN A 115 37.67 2.84 -4.44
N PRO A 116 37.32 1.78 -3.68
CA PRO A 116 37.79 1.67 -2.30
C PRO A 116 39.32 1.59 -2.28
N PRO A 117 40.01 2.29 -1.35
CA PRO A 117 41.45 2.18 -1.21
C PRO A 117 41.84 0.73 -0.93
N ALA A 118 42.98 0.29 -1.49
CA ALA A 118 43.50 -1.06 -1.29
C ALA A 118 43.60 -1.38 0.21
N LYS A 119 42.77 -2.31 0.70
CA LYS A 119 42.83 -2.75 2.10
C LYS A 119 44.08 -3.61 2.30
N PRO A 120 44.77 -3.50 3.46
CA PRO A 120 45.90 -4.36 3.78
C PRO A 120 45.44 -5.84 3.84
N TYR A 121 46.31 -6.73 3.33
CA TYR A 121 46.06 -8.16 3.16
C TYR A 121 45.45 -8.83 4.41
N GLY A 122 44.37 -9.61 4.21
CA GLY A 122 43.93 -10.64 5.17
C GLY A 122 42.52 -10.51 5.75
N ARG A 123 41.82 -9.37 5.59
CA ARG A 123 40.43 -9.22 6.06
C ARG A 123 39.48 -9.12 4.85
N PRO A 124 38.51 -10.03 4.66
CA PRO A 124 37.59 -9.95 3.54
C PRO A 124 36.79 -8.65 3.63
N ALA A 125 36.77 -7.89 2.52
CA ALA A 125 36.15 -6.56 2.43
C ALA A 125 34.66 -6.54 2.86
N PHE A 126 34.02 -7.71 2.90
CA PHE A 126 32.63 -7.94 3.24
C PHE A 126 32.28 -7.65 4.72
N ILE A 127 33.18 -7.89 5.68
CA ILE A 127 32.83 -7.80 7.12
C ILE A 127 32.54 -6.36 7.57
N ASP A 128 33.17 -5.37 6.94
CA ASP A 128 32.97 -3.95 7.28
C ASP A 128 31.97 -3.25 6.34
N SER A 129 31.30 -4.00 5.45
CA SER A 129 30.40 -3.39 4.46
C SER A 129 29.05 -3.04 5.11
N PRO A 130 28.55 -1.80 4.95
CA PRO A 130 27.22 -1.43 5.43
C PRO A 130 26.09 -2.28 4.81
N ALA A 131 26.36 -3.01 3.72
CA ALA A 131 25.42 -3.98 3.14
C ALA A 131 25.15 -5.21 4.03
N VAL A 132 26.06 -5.50 4.98
CA VAL A 132 25.92 -6.58 5.98
C VAL A 132 25.26 -6.07 7.26
N SER A 133 25.11 -4.74 7.41
CA SER A 133 24.40 -4.17 8.55
C SER A 133 22.92 -4.57 8.51
N PRO A 134 22.33 -5.02 9.62
CA PRO A 134 20.90 -5.33 9.70
C PRO A 134 20.02 -4.08 9.66
N ILE A 135 20.57 -2.91 9.97
CA ILE A 135 19.81 -1.66 10.16
C ILE A 135 19.06 -1.22 8.90
N PRO A 136 19.68 -1.13 7.70
CA PRO A 136 18.97 -0.71 6.49
C PRO A 136 17.86 -1.67 6.07
N TRP A 137 18.06 -2.98 6.28
CA TRP A 137 17.06 -4.01 5.98
C TRP A 137 15.86 -3.93 6.94
N ALA A 138 16.11 -3.71 8.23
CA ALA A 138 15.05 -3.48 9.21
C ALA A 138 14.26 -2.21 8.92
N PHE A 139 14.95 -1.11 8.58
CA PHE A 139 14.32 0.14 8.19
C PHE A 139 13.42 -0.05 6.96
N TYR A 140 13.91 -0.77 5.94
CA TYR A 140 13.14 -1.14 4.76
C TYR A 140 11.92 -2.01 5.09
N GLY A 141 12.09 -3.02 5.94
CA GLY A 141 11.01 -3.88 6.40
C GLY A 141 9.91 -3.08 7.11
N MET A 142 10.31 -2.23 8.05
CA MET A 142 9.40 -1.35 8.80
C MET A 142 8.72 -0.31 7.91
N ALA A 143 9.43 0.28 6.96
CA ALA A 143 8.85 1.23 6.01
C ALA A 143 7.80 0.57 5.11
N GLN A 144 8.03 -0.67 4.67
CA GLN A 144 7.04 -1.44 3.92
C GLN A 144 5.81 -1.82 4.75
N LEU A 145 6.00 -2.29 5.99
CA LEU A 145 4.87 -2.60 6.87
C LEU A 145 4.06 -1.35 7.23
N ASN A 146 4.74 -0.23 7.50
CA ASN A 146 4.08 1.03 7.76
C ASN A 146 3.30 1.53 6.54
N TYR A 147 3.89 1.41 5.34
CA TYR A 147 3.19 1.72 4.10
C TYR A 147 1.97 0.82 3.91
N PHE A 148 2.12 -0.50 4.04
CA PHE A 148 1.03 -1.46 3.94
C PHE A 148 -0.12 -1.16 4.93
N TYR A 149 0.21 -0.81 6.18
CA TYR A 149 -0.79 -0.51 7.20
C TYR A 149 -1.57 0.77 6.89
N GLN A 150 -0.89 1.81 6.40
CA GLN A 150 -1.52 3.10 6.11
C GLN A 150 -2.16 3.17 4.72
N HIS A 151 -1.73 2.33 3.79
CA HIS A 151 -2.23 2.29 2.43
C HIS A 151 -3.69 1.79 2.42
N PRO A 152 -4.61 2.49 1.76
CA PRO A 152 -5.96 2.00 1.56
C PRO A 152 -5.94 0.65 0.84
N LYS A 153 -6.36 -0.40 1.55
CA LYS A 153 -6.31 -1.78 1.04
C LYS A 153 -6.91 -1.92 -0.36
N ASN A 154 -6.16 -2.53 -1.25
CA ASN A 154 -6.61 -2.96 -2.57
C ASN A 154 -6.11 -4.39 -2.79
N ASP A 155 -7.04 -5.35 -2.86
CA ASP A 155 -6.80 -6.79 -2.68
C ASP A 155 -5.70 -7.40 -3.58
N THR A 156 -5.31 -6.75 -4.68
CA THR A 156 -4.38 -7.33 -5.68
C THR A 156 -2.89 -6.97 -5.52
N ASN A 157 -2.52 -5.85 -4.88
CA ASN A 157 -1.11 -5.38 -4.87
C ASN A 157 -0.46 -5.36 -3.48
N ASP A 158 -1.23 -5.61 -2.42
CA ASP A 158 -0.76 -5.42 -1.05
C ASP A 158 0.11 -6.60 -0.53
N LEU A 159 -0.01 -7.78 -1.15
CA LEU A 159 0.73 -8.99 -0.72
C LEU A 159 2.25 -8.88 -0.94
N SER A 160 2.69 -8.27 -2.03
CA SER A 160 4.12 -8.11 -2.32
C SER A 160 4.81 -7.17 -1.32
N LEU A 161 4.11 -6.11 -0.89
CA LEU A 161 4.57 -5.18 0.13
C LEU A 161 4.67 -5.86 1.51
N LEU A 162 3.71 -6.72 1.85
CA LEU A 162 3.73 -7.51 3.07
C LEU A 162 4.91 -8.50 3.08
N VAL A 163 5.10 -9.25 1.99
CA VAL A 163 6.20 -10.21 1.84
C VAL A 163 7.55 -9.50 1.87
N GLY A 164 7.70 -8.40 1.13
CA GLY A 164 8.91 -7.58 1.15
C GLY A 164 9.22 -7.03 2.55
N GLY A 165 8.20 -6.57 3.27
CA GLY A 165 8.31 -6.12 4.66
C GLY A 165 8.82 -7.22 5.59
N MET A 166 8.23 -8.42 5.51
CA MET A 166 8.63 -9.57 6.32
C MET A 166 10.05 -10.04 6.00
N LEU A 167 10.44 -10.09 4.72
CA LEU A 167 11.79 -10.46 4.32
C LEU A 167 12.84 -9.46 4.83
N GLY A 168 12.54 -8.16 4.80
CA GLY A 168 13.40 -7.12 5.36
C GLY A 168 13.61 -7.26 6.87
N ILE A 169 12.59 -7.69 7.62
CA ILE A 169 12.69 -7.96 9.06
C ILE A 169 13.44 -9.27 9.31
N MET A 170 13.17 -10.33 8.55
CA MET A 170 13.87 -11.61 8.71
C MET A 170 15.37 -11.53 8.42
N ALA A 171 15.82 -10.53 7.65
CA ALA A 171 17.24 -10.24 7.48
C ALA A 171 17.95 -9.92 8.81
N LEU A 172 17.24 -9.45 9.84
CA LEU A 172 17.78 -9.28 11.20
C LEU A 172 18.24 -10.61 11.82
N CYS A 173 17.55 -11.71 11.51
CA CYS A 173 17.81 -13.03 12.07
C CYS A 173 18.91 -13.78 11.32
N LEU A 174 19.28 -13.33 10.11
CA LEU A 174 20.25 -14.01 9.25
C LEU A 174 21.67 -13.44 9.35
N VAL A 175 21.87 -12.32 10.06
CA VAL A 175 23.22 -11.77 10.32
C VAL A 175 23.84 -12.53 11.50
N PRO A 176 24.88 -13.37 11.28
CA PRO A 176 25.56 -14.06 12.36
C PRO A 176 26.32 -13.01 13.19
N GLY A 177 25.86 -12.71 14.40
CA GLY A 177 26.53 -11.78 15.31
C GLY A 177 25.64 -11.00 16.28
N LEU A 178 24.32 -10.94 16.05
CA LEU A 178 23.38 -10.23 16.94
C LEU A 178 22.76 -11.08 18.05
N CYS A 179 22.99 -12.40 18.07
CA CYS A 179 22.52 -13.30 19.13
C CYS A 179 23.47 -13.41 20.34
N LEU A 180 24.48 -12.53 20.47
CA LEU A 180 25.49 -12.58 21.55
C LEU A 180 25.64 -11.26 22.33
N LEU A 181 24.60 -10.43 22.37
CA LEU A 181 24.49 -9.29 23.31
C LEU A 181 23.20 -9.40 24.12
#